data_AF-A0A3R8QMD2-F1
#
_entry.id   AF-A0A3R8QMD2-F1
#
_cell.length_a   1.000
_cell.length_b   1.000
_cell.length_c   1.000
_cell.angle_alpha   90.00
_cell.angle_beta   90.00
_cell.angle_gamma   90.00
#
_symmetry.space_group_name_H-M   'P 1'
#
loop_
_entity.id
_entity.type
_entity.pdbx_description
1 polymer ?
#
loop_
_entity_poly.entity_id
_entity_poly.type
_entity_poly.pdbx_seq_one_letter_code
_entity_poly.pdbx_strand_id
1 'polypeptide(L)'
;MAPSLDGLVLAPVADQSAGQVGTRTRFAYHERDGAIWAEYRGGDIVRGHLVGTRAGDRLDFRYVQLRTDGSTACGHCVSTVVELPDGRVRLEETWEWESGPGSGTSVVEQVTAHAP
;
A
#
# COMPACT_ATOMS: atom_id res chain seq x y z
N MET A 1 6.77 2.19 -19.75
CA MET A 1 5.83 1.36 -18.98
C MET A 1 6.30 1.40 -17.56
N ALA A 2 5.42 1.67 -16.59
CA ALA A 2 5.83 1.72 -15.19
C ALA A 2 6.37 0.35 -14.73
N PRO A 3 7.38 0.31 -13.84
CA PRO A 3 8.00 -0.92 -13.37
C PRO A 3 7.00 -1.86 -12.68
N SER A 4 7.31 -3.17 -12.68
CA SER A 4 6.53 -4.18 -11.96
C SER A 4 6.70 -4.02 -10.46
N LEU A 5 5.65 -4.33 -9.68
CA LEU A 5 5.68 -4.31 -8.23
C LEU A 5 6.15 -5.63 -7.61
N ASP A 6 6.32 -6.69 -8.41
CA ASP A 6 6.64 -8.01 -7.90
C ASP A 6 7.97 -8.04 -7.13
N GLY A 7 7.92 -8.51 -5.89
CA GLY A 7 9.08 -8.59 -5.00
C GLY A 7 9.51 -7.25 -4.38
N LEU A 8 8.77 -6.15 -4.64
CA LEU A 8 9.07 -4.86 -4.03
C LEU A 8 8.49 -4.76 -2.62
N VAL A 9 9.24 -4.09 -1.74
CA VAL A 9 8.74 -3.66 -0.44
C VAL A 9 8.54 -2.17 -0.43
N LEU A 10 7.33 -1.70 -0.12
CA LEU A 10 7.00 -0.29 -0.05
C LEU A 10 6.66 0.14 1.39
N ALA A 11 6.87 1.41 1.69
CA ALA A 11 6.55 2.02 2.98
C ALA A 11 5.94 3.42 2.78
N PRO A 12 4.99 3.85 3.64
CA PRO A 12 4.49 5.22 3.62
C PRO A 12 5.60 6.24 3.85
N VAL A 13 5.59 7.33 3.10
CA VAL A 13 6.57 8.43 3.25
C VAL A 13 6.27 9.33 4.45
N ALA A 14 5.03 9.31 4.94
CA ALA A 14 4.57 10.10 6.08
C ALA A 14 3.58 9.30 6.92
N ASP A 15 3.59 9.55 8.24
CA ASP A 15 2.61 8.97 9.14
C ASP A 15 1.23 9.50 8.81
N GLN A 16 0.29 8.58 8.63
CA GLN A 16 -1.12 8.91 8.45
C GLN A 16 -1.82 8.95 9.81
N SER A 17 -3.09 9.39 9.83
CA SER A 17 -3.85 9.48 11.09
C SER A 17 -3.97 8.12 11.80
N ALA A 18 -4.21 8.14 13.12
CA ALA A 18 -4.28 6.94 13.95
C ALA A 18 -5.20 5.86 13.34
N GLY A 19 -4.72 4.62 13.27
CA GLY A 19 -5.44 3.50 12.65
C GLY A 19 -5.30 3.39 11.12
N GLN A 20 -4.59 4.31 10.47
CA GLN A 20 -4.09 4.20 9.10
C GLN A 20 -2.64 3.69 9.07
N VAL A 21 -2.10 3.52 7.87
CA VAL A 21 -0.74 3.02 7.64
C VAL A 21 0.28 4.10 8.02
N GLY A 22 1.24 3.78 8.88
CA GLY A 22 2.34 4.69 9.25
C GLY A 22 3.65 4.37 8.52
N THR A 23 4.67 5.22 8.67
CA THR A 23 6.04 5.05 8.09
C THR A 23 6.71 3.73 8.49
N ARG A 24 6.23 3.07 9.55
CA ARG A 24 6.67 1.75 10.02
C ARG A 24 5.99 0.58 9.30
N THR A 25 4.97 0.84 8.49
CA THR A 25 4.26 -0.18 7.72
C THR A 25 5.13 -0.62 6.57
N ARG A 26 5.17 -1.93 6.31
CA ARG A 26 5.85 -2.52 5.17
C ARG A 26 4.84 -3.33 4.37
N PHE A 27 4.75 -3.04 3.08
CA PHE A 27 3.92 -3.75 2.12
C PHE A 27 4.82 -4.59 1.24
N ALA A 28 4.67 -5.92 1.26
CA ALA A 28 5.39 -6.82 0.38
C ALA A 28 4.50 -7.11 -0.83
N TYR A 29 4.79 -6.44 -1.96
CA TYR A 29 3.97 -6.54 -3.16
C TYR A 29 4.34 -7.75 -4.02
N HIS A 30 3.30 -8.26 -4.65
CA HIS A 30 3.35 -9.28 -5.67
C HIS A 30 2.53 -8.82 -6.87
N GLU A 31 3.05 -9.10 -8.07
CA GLU A 31 2.37 -8.77 -9.30
C GLU A 31 2.57 -9.88 -10.33
N ARG A 32 1.46 -10.31 -10.94
CA ARG A 32 1.51 -11.33 -11.98
C ARG A 32 0.28 -11.26 -12.87
N ASP A 33 0.49 -11.28 -14.18
CA ASP A 33 -0.58 -11.39 -15.18
C ASP A 33 -1.71 -10.35 -14.99
N GLY A 34 -1.36 -9.13 -14.56
CA GLY A 34 -2.31 -8.04 -14.30
C GLY A 34 -3.01 -8.12 -12.93
N ALA A 35 -2.77 -9.16 -12.13
CA ALA A 35 -3.18 -9.22 -10.74
C ALA A 35 -2.12 -8.64 -9.81
N ILE A 36 -2.56 -7.98 -8.74
CA ILE A 36 -1.70 -7.50 -7.66
C ILE A 36 -2.22 -8.00 -6.32
N TRP A 37 -1.31 -8.34 -5.41
CA TRP A 37 -1.63 -8.59 -4.02
C TRP A 37 -0.44 -8.23 -3.13
N ALA A 38 -0.70 -7.97 -1.86
CA ALA A 38 0.36 -7.75 -0.91
C ALA A 38 -0.07 -8.11 0.51
N GLU A 39 0.88 -8.61 1.28
CA GLU A 39 0.80 -8.69 2.73
C GLU A 39 1.50 -7.49 3.35
N TYR A 40 0.90 -6.91 4.38
CA TYR A 40 1.48 -5.77 5.07
C TYR A 40 1.29 -5.82 6.58
N ARG A 41 2.22 -5.19 7.29
CA ARG A 41 2.23 -5.06 8.76
C ARG A 41 3.11 -3.91 9.21
N GLY A 42 2.93 -3.48 10.46
CA GLY A 42 3.75 -2.44 11.10
C GLY A 42 2.92 -1.24 11.57
N GLY A 43 3.48 -0.48 12.51
CA GLY A 43 2.71 0.56 13.22
C GLY A 43 1.57 -0.07 14.02
N ASP A 44 0.35 0.41 13.80
CA ASP A 44 -0.88 -0.09 14.45
C ASP A 44 -1.49 -1.33 13.76
N ILE A 45 -0.84 -1.83 12.69
CA ILE A 45 -1.36 -2.92 11.86
C ILE A 45 -0.64 -4.23 12.20
N VAL A 46 -1.39 -5.15 12.80
CA VAL A 46 -0.92 -6.49 13.15
C VAL A 46 -0.79 -7.34 11.88
N ARG A 47 -1.81 -7.29 11.02
CA ARG A 47 -1.83 -8.04 9.75
C ARG A 47 -2.78 -7.38 8.76
N GLY A 48 -2.28 -7.13 7.55
CA GLY A 48 -3.06 -6.60 6.45
C GLY A 48 -2.82 -7.37 5.17
N HIS A 49 -3.84 -7.38 4.31
CA HIS A 49 -3.81 -7.97 2.98
C HIS A 49 -4.50 -7.04 2.00
N LEU A 50 -3.98 -6.98 0.78
CA LEU A 50 -4.65 -6.33 -0.34
C LEU A 50 -4.65 -7.23 -1.57
N VAL A 51 -5.66 -7.07 -2.41
CA VAL A 51 -5.79 -7.77 -3.69
C VAL A 51 -6.52 -6.90 -4.70
N GLY A 52 -6.06 -6.93 -5.95
CA GLY A 52 -6.62 -6.13 -7.02
C GLY A 52 -6.02 -6.39 -8.38
N THR A 53 -6.14 -5.40 -9.24
CA THR A 53 -5.73 -5.46 -10.64
C THR A 53 -4.87 -4.27 -11.05
N ARG A 54 -4.10 -4.45 -12.11
CA ARG A 54 -3.26 -3.44 -12.73
C ARG A 54 -3.62 -3.26 -14.21
N ALA A 55 -3.76 -2.01 -14.62
CA ALA A 55 -3.92 -1.59 -16.00
C ALA A 55 -2.95 -0.45 -16.31
N GLY A 56 -1.83 -0.77 -16.97
CA GLY A 56 -0.77 0.21 -17.26
C GLY A 56 -0.06 0.69 -16.00
N ASP A 57 -0.22 1.97 -15.68
CA ASP A 57 0.27 2.63 -14.47
C ASP A 57 -0.78 2.69 -13.36
N ARG A 58 -2.01 2.25 -13.61
CA ARG A 58 -3.10 2.29 -12.63
C ARG A 58 -3.28 0.96 -11.91
N LEU A 59 -3.41 1.03 -10.58
CA LEU A 59 -3.81 -0.06 -9.70
C LEU A 59 -5.22 0.21 -9.18
N ASP A 60 -6.00 -0.86 -9.02
CA ASP A 60 -7.33 -0.84 -8.40
C ASP A 60 -7.45 -2.07 -7.50
N PHE A 61 -7.54 -1.86 -6.19
CA PHE A 61 -7.49 -2.95 -5.21
C PHE A 61 -8.35 -2.69 -3.96
N ARG A 62 -8.74 -3.77 -3.29
CA ARG A 62 -9.33 -3.72 -1.95
C ARG A 62 -8.31 -4.23 -0.94
N TYR A 63 -8.42 -3.73 0.29
CA TYR A 63 -7.58 -4.14 1.40
C TYR A 63 -8.39 -4.42 2.67
N VAL A 64 -7.82 -5.24 3.54
CA VAL A 64 -8.35 -5.54 4.87
C VAL A 64 -7.20 -5.59 5.87
N GLN A 65 -7.43 -5.08 7.08
CA GLN A 65 -6.43 -5.05 8.15
C GLN A 65 -7.01 -5.38 9.52
N LEU A 66 -6.20 -6.05 10.33
CA LEU A 66 -6.36 -6.23 11.77
C LEU A 66 -5.44 -5.26 12.51
N ARG A 67 -6.01 -4.50 13.43
CA ARG A 67 -5.30 -3.53 14.28
C ARG A 67 -4.89 -4.11 15.63
N THR A 68 -4.01 -3.41 16.33
CA THR A 68 -3.53 -3.78 17.67
C THR A 68 -4.61 -3.77 18.75
N ASP A 69 -5.69 -3.00 18.55
CA ASP A 69 -6.87 -2.97 19.41
C ASP A 69 -7.86 -4.13 19.14
N GLY A 70 -7.55 -5.01 18.19
CA GLY A 70 -8.41 -6.13 17.79
C GLY A 70 -9.50 -5.77 16.79
N SER A 71 -9.65 -4.48 16.43
CA SER A 71 -10.60 -4.06 15.40
C SER A 71 -10.10 -4.41 13.99
N THR A 72 -11.05 -4.59 13.08
CA THR A 72 -10.78 -4.76 11.65
C THR A 72 -11.26 -3.57 10.85
N ALA A 73 -10.61 -3.28 9.74
CA ALA A 73 -11.12 -2.35 8.72
C ALA A 73 -10.78 -2.82 7.32
N CYS A 74 -11.57 -2.38 6.35
CA CYS A 74 -11.37 -2.63 4.93
C CYS A 74 -11.71 -1.41 4.09
N GLY A 75 -11.13 -1.33 2.91
CA GLY A 75 -11.35 -0.22 2.00
C GLY A 75 -10.99 -0.51 0.56
N HIS A 76 -11.38 0.42 -0.30
CA HIS A 76 -11.01 0.45 -1.72
C HIS A 76 -9.89 1.47 -1.92
N CYS A 77 -8.96 1.15 -2.80
CA CYS A 77 -7.85 2.02 -3.13
C CYS A 77 -7.56 1.99 -4.63
N VAL A 78 -7.35 3.18 -5.17
CA VAL A 78 -6.89 3.42 -6.52
C VAL A 78 -5.51 4.05 -6.42
N SER A 79 -4.56 3.53 -7.18
CA SER A 79 -3.19 4.07 -7.17
C SER A 79 -2.61 4.26 -8.56
N THR A 80 -1.70 5.23 -8.67
CA THR A 80 -0.86 5.45 -9.85
C THR A 80 0.59 5.09 -9.51
N VAL A 81 1.21 4.26 -10.35
CA VAL A 81 2.61 3.86 -10.26
C VAL A 81 3.48 4.93 -10.91
N VAL A 82 4.38 5.51 -10.13
CA VAL A 82 5.33 6.54 -10.55
C VAL A 82 6.76 6.02 -10.37
N GLU A 83 7.57 6.10 -11.43
CA GLU A 83 9.01 5.84 -11.34
C GLU A 83 9.73 7.13 -10.92
N LEU A 84 10.51 7.06 -9.85
CA LEU A 84 11.29 8.18 -9.33
C LEU A 84 12.61 8.32 -10.10
N PRO A 85 13.24 9.52 -10.11
CA PRO A 85 14.51 9.74 -10.81
C PRO A 85 15.68 8.86 -10.34
N ASP A 86 15.58 8.31 -9.14
CA ASP A 86 16.57 7.38 -8.55
C ASP A 86 16.29 5.90 -8.87
N GLY A 87 15.28 5.62 -9.71
CA GLY A 87 14.87 4.28 -10.11
C GLY A 87 13.96 3.57 -9.10
N ARG A 88 13.60 4.22 -7.99
CA ARG A 88 12.62 3.68 -7.04
C ARG A 88 11.20 3.81 -7.56
N VAL A 89 10.32 2.93 -7.09
CA VAL A 89 8.89 3.02 -7.34
C VAL A 89 8.20 3.84 -6.25
N ARG A 90 7.30 4.73 -6.65
CA ARG A 90 6.34 5.42 -5.78
C ARG A 90 4.93 5.05 -6.22
N LEU A 91 4.05 4.85 -5.25
CA LEU A 91 2.61 4.77 -5.48
C LEU A 91 1.96 6.02 -4.90
N GLU A 92 1.19 6.71 -5.74
CA GLU A 92 0.30 7.79 -5.32
C GLU A 92 -1.11 7.21 -5.20
N GLU A 93 -1.69 7.25 -4.01
CA GLU A 93 -2.87 6.47 -3.65
C GLU A 93 -4.02 7.39 -3.28
N THR A 94 -5.23 7.01 -3.68
CA THR A 94 -6.49 7.55 -3.18
C THR A 94 -7.31 6.38 -2.64
N TRP A 95 -7.70 6.45 -1.39
CA TRP A 95 -8.40 5.37 -0.71
C TRP A 95 -9.70 5.86 -0.07
N GLU A 96 -10.63 4.95 0.11
CA GLU A 96 -11.85 5.12 0.88
C GLU A 96 -12.10 3.91 1.77
N TRP A 97 -12.64 4.16 2.96
CA TRP A 97 -13.08 3.10 3.85
C TRP A 97 -14.40 2.53 3.34
N GLU A 98 -14.47 1.21 3.18
CA GLU A 98 -15.72 0.48 2.93
C GLU A 98 -16.35 0.02 4.25
N SER A 99 -15.54 -0.16 5.30
CA SER A 99 -16.01 -0.54 6.64
C SER A 99 -16.51 0.63 7.51
N GLY A 100 -16.47 1.86 7.01
CA GLY A 100 -16.86 3.06 7.77
C GLY A 100 -16.67 4.34 6.96
N PRO A 101 -16.98 5.52 7.51
CA PRO A 101 -16.77 6.79 6.82
C PRO A 101 -15.28 7.16 6.76
N GLY A 102 -14.87 7.73 5.63
CA GLY A 102 -13.58 8.39 5.48
C GLY A 102 -12.87 8.02 4.19
N SER A 103 -12.13 8.97 3.66
CA SER A 103 -11.30 8.82 2.47
C SER A 103 -10.07 9.71 2.60
N GLY A 104 -9.08 9.47 1.76
CA GLY A 104 -7.86 10.26 1.78
C GLY A 104 -6.91 9.87 0.66
N THR A 105 -5.73 10.47 0.71
CA THR A 105 -4.63 10.14 -0.18
C THR A 105 -3.41 9.73 0.63
N SER A 106 -2.59 8.86 0.06
CA SER A 106 -1.32 8.43 0.64
C SER A 106 -0.26 8.30 -0.43
N VAL A 107 0.99 8.28 0.02
CA VAL A 107 2.14 8.02 -0.84
C VAL A 107 2.99 6.96 -0.17
N VAL A 108 3.25 5.87 -0.88
CA VAL A 108 4.19 4.83 -0.46
C VAL A 108 5.34 4.75 -1.46
N GLU A 109 6.55 4.55 -0.95
CA GLU A 109 7.76 4.44 -1.77
C GLU A 109 8.46 3.11 -1.53
N GLN A 110 9.12 2.63 -2.57
CA GLN A 110 10.01 1.49 -2.51
C GLN A 110 11.10 1.73 -1.47
N VAL A 111 11.27 0.74 -0.60
CA VAL A 111 12.34 0.68 0.36
C VAL A 111 13.53 0.01 -0.32
N THR A 112 14.61 0.75 -0.50
CA THR A 112 15.93 0.20 -0.83
C THR A 112 16.60 -0.15 0.52
N ALA A 113 16.95 -1.41 0.76
CA ALA A 113 17.53 -1.85 2.05
C ALA A 113 18.72 -0.96 2.48
N HIS A 114 19.02 -0.68 3.75
CA HIS A 114 18.42 -0.87 5.07
C HIS A 114 18.95 0.36 5.84
N ALA A 115 18.11 1.26 6.35
CA ALA A 115 18.64 2.21 7.34
C ALA A 115 19.08 1.36 8.55
N PRO A 116 20.35 1.46 9.00
CA PRO A 116 20.85 0.71 10.14
C PRO A 116 20.07 1.03 11.42
#